data_AF-A0A1X0T5N7-F1
#
_entry.id   AF-A0A1X0T5N7-F1
#
_cell.length_a   1.000
_cell.length_b   1.000
_cell.length_c   1.000
_cell.angle_alpha   90.00
_cell.angle_beta   90.00
_cell.angle_gamma   90.00
#
_symmetry.space_group_name_H-M   'P 1'
#
loop_
_entity.id
_entity.type
_entity.pdbx_description
1 polymer ?
#
loop_
_entity_poly.entity_id
_entity_poly.type
_entity_poly.pdbx_seq_one_letter_code
_entity_poly.pdbx_strand_id
1 'polypeptide(L)'
;MSDAPHAEYFSTDFGHGRDYEPHDIAALVRACGRFLAEIGGEEAANRGMTAYLTSLGEQIRSEDAWAEDFDESMPMDWPIGRVFMALNAYAHRGIATGRSKTPEEHEAFLEETLATAAGFMARAPLRAWEMENTDLENTFRLAQARWALDHDEPIEPAALAIFGGISEGRLRNLMSGANRAMTPVEGKIPAKEALDWLKGRDSFHPSVWRTQGAYRDRDTPPVEEIVEDRVWFVPAAQDGTIFHPGLERDGRFSVGAKGAEKQFPTFDEALDHLQRLALPAWRRPNPNGNWGIVRAVSWTRMTHHEMTEHVDRFRSSFTRN
;
A
#
# COMPACT_ATOMS: atom_id res chain seq x y z
N MET A 1 12.87 -13.08 26.01
CA MET A 1 12.20 -13.80 24.90
C MET A 1 11.77 -12.74 23.92
N SER A 2 12.32 -12.83 22.72
CA SER A 2 12.46 -11.77 21.72
C SER A 2 11.24 -11.77 20.78
N ASP A 3 10.56 -10.63 20.70
CA ASP A 3 9.52 -10.32 19.70
C ASP A 3 10.18 -9.72 18.44
N ALA A 4 10.98 -10.52 17.75
CA ALA A 4 11.63 -10.15 16.49
C ALA A 4 10.97 -10.60 15.16
N PRO A 5 9.74 -11.17 15.07
CA PRO A 5 9.24 -11.62 13.76
C PRO A 5 8.50 -10.54 12.94
N HIS A 6 8.21 -9.36 13.49
CA HIS A 6 7.45 -8.34 12.76
C HIS A 6 8.30 -7.38 11.91
N ALA A 7 9.59 -7.19 12.23
CA ALA A 7 10.49 -6.32 11.48
C ALA A 7 10.97 -6.97 10.16
N GLU A 8 11.17 -8.30 10.14
CA GLU A 8 11.59 -9.02 8.94
C GLU A 8 10.51 -9.01 7.84
N TYR A 9 9.23 -9.13 8.21
CA TYR A 9 8.13 -9.17 7.24
C TYR A 9 7.94 -7.84 6.49
N PHE A 10 8.21 -6.70 7.15
CA PHE A 10 8.14 -5.39 6.51
C PHE A 10 9.32 -5.16 5.54
N SER A 11 10.51 -5.62 5.92
CA SER A 11 11.75 -5.53 5.13
C SER A 11 11.67 -6.31 3.81
N THR A 12 11.11 -7.52 3.81
CA THR A 12 11.02 -8.38 2.61
C THR A 12 9.99 -7.92 1.58
N ASP A 13 8.88 -7.30 2.00
CA ASP A 13 7.81 -6.87 1.08
C ASP A 13 7.92 -5.39 0.66
N PHE A 14 8.60 -4.53 1.44
CA PHE A 14 8.60 -3.07 1.21
C PHE A 14 9.95 -2.42 0.87
N GLY A 15 11.10 -3.05 1.09
CA GLY A 15 12.36 -2.42 0.69
C GLY A 15 13.63 -3.17 1.02
N HIS A 16 14.16 -3.89 0.05
CA HIS A 16 15.62 -4.01 -0.06
C HIS A 16 16.20 -2.61 -0.42
N GLY A 17 16.44 -1.81 0.62
CA GLY A 17 17.47 -0.77 0.65
C GLY A 17 17.12 0.67 0.24
N ARG A 18 16.04 1.26 0.75
CA ARG A 18 15.72 2.69 0.44
C ARG A 18 15.18 3.53 1.60
N ASP A 19 15.32 3.11 2.86
CA ASP A 19 14.87 3.87 4.03
C ASP A 19 16.06 4.23 4.95
N TYR A 20 17.14 4.73 4.35
CA TYR A 20 18.40 5.01 5.04
C TYR A 20 18.56 6.47 5.47
N GLU A 21 17.59 7.33 5.20
CA GLU A 21 17.58 8.72 5.65
C GLU A 21 17.78 8.88 7.17
N PRO A 22 17.24 8.00 8.04
CA PRO A 22 17.54 8.03 9.47
C PRO A 22 19.04 7.88 9.78
N HIS A 23 19.77 7.05 9.02
CA HIS A 23 21.22 6.88 9.18
C HIS A 23 21.98 8.16 8.83
N ASP A 24 21.60 8.87 7.77
CA ASP A 24 22.21 10.15 7.42
C ASP A 24 21.93 11.24 8.46
N ILE A 25 20.72 11.28 9.00
CA ILE A 25 20.37 12.19 10.11
C ILE A 25 21.21 11.82 11.34
N ALA A 26 21.37 10.54 11.64
CA ALA A 26 22.21 10.09 12.74
C ALA A 26 23.68 10.50 12.52
N ALA A 27 24.21 10.32 11.31
CA ALA A 27 25.55 10.73 10.93
C ALA A 27 25.75 12.25 11.06
N LEU A 28 24.76 13.07 10.69
CA LEU A 28 24.76 14.52 10.91
C LEU A 28 24.87 14.87 12.40
N VAL A 29 24.08 14.21 13.27
CA VAL A 29 24.14 14.43 14.73
C VAL A 29 25.51 14.06 15.28
N ARG A 30 26.08 12.93 14.83
CA ARG A 30 27.43 12.51 15.24
C ARG A 30 28.51 13.51 14.79
N ALA A 31 28.42 13.99 13.55
CA ALA A 31 29.32 15.01 13.03
C ALA A 31 29.21 16.33 13.80
N CYS A 32 27.99 16.73 14.17
CA CYS A 32 27.75 17.89 15.02
C CYS A 32 28.43 17.75 16.39
N GLY A 33 28.29 16.60 17.06
CA GLY A 33 28.95 16.35 18.34
C GLY A 33 30.48 16.40 18.25
N ARG A 34 31.07 15.83 17.20
CA ARG A 34 32.52 15.93 16.94
C ARG A 34 32.96 17.39 16.73
N PHE A 35 32.20 18.15 15.94
CA PHE A 35 32.49 19.56 15.71
C PHE A 35 32.40 20.40 17.00
N LEU A 36 31.42 20.12 17.87
CA LEU A 36 31.33 20.76 19.18
C LEU A 36 32.52 20.40 20.09
N ALA A 37 33.02 19.16 20.02
CA ALA A 37 34.20 18.74 20.78
C ALA A 37 35.46 19.49 20.35
N GLU A 38 35.63 19.78 19.05
CA GLU A 38 36.75 20.60 18.55
C GLU A 38 36.73 22.04 19.09
N ILE A 39 35.53 22.59 19.36
CA ILE A 39 35.36 23.97 19.85
C ILE A 39 35.46 24.04 21.38
N GLY A 40 34.70 23.17 22.08
CA GLY A 40 34.46 23.25 23.51
C GLY A 40 35.18 22.21 24.36
N GLY A 41 35.88 21.26 23.72
CA GLY A 41 36.48 20.09 24.37
C GLY A 41 35.52 18.90 24.47
N GLU A 42 36.10 17.69 24.50
CA GLU A 42 35.36 16.42 24.48
C GLU A 42 34.36 16.27 25.64
N GLU A 43 34.77 16.58 26.87
CA GLU A 43 33.89 16.43 28.05
C GLU A 43 32.61 17.28 27.94
N ALA A 44 32.74 18.55 27.54
CA ALA A 44 31.61 19.45 27.40
C ALA A 44 30.67 19.04 26.26
N ALA A 45 31.24 18.60 25.13
CA ALA A 45 30.47 18.09 24.00
C ALA A 45 29.74 16.79 24.35
N ASN A 46 30.42 15.82 24.97
CA ASN A 46 29.83 14.54 25.38
C ASN A 46 28.66 14.72 26.34
N ARG A 47 28.80 15.60 27.34
CA ARG A 47 27.71 15.96 28.25
C ARG A 47 26.53 16.59 27.52
N GLY A 48 26.80 17.53 26.62
CA GLY A 48 25.78 18.22 25.83
C GLY A 48 25.02 17.27 24.91
N MET A 49 25.73 16.42 24.17
CA MET A 49 25.14 15.43 23.25
C MET A 49 24.34 14.38 24.01
N THR A 50 24.84 13.88 25.14
CA THR A 50 24.12 12.94 26.00
C THR A 50 22.81 13.54 26.49
N ALA A 51 22.83 14.77 26.98
CA ALA A 51 21.62 15.46 27.44
C ALA A 51 20.62 15.69 26.30
N TYR A 52 21.11 16.09 25.11
CA TYR A 52 20.28 16.27 23.92
C TYR A 52 19.60 14.96 23.50
N LEU A 53 20.36 13.88 23.32
CA LEU A 53 19.83 12.58 22.90
C LEU A 53 18.88 11.98 23.93
N THR A 54 19.21 12.06 25.23
CA THR A 54 18.32 11.61 26.30
C THR A 54 16.99 12.37 26.28
N SER A 55 17.00 13.68 25.96
CA SER A 55 15.77 14.47 25.82
C SER A 55 14.88 14.04 24.65
N LEU A 56 15.47 13.34 23.67
CA LEU A 56 14.77 12.75 22.52
C LEU A 56 14.33 11.30 22.78
N GLY A 57 14.61 10.77 23.97
CA GLY A 57 14.23 9.41 24.39
C GLY A 57 15.30 8.34 24.21
N GLU A 58 16.52 8.70 23.79
CA GLU A 58 17.64 7.76 23.66
C GLU A 58 18.11 7.25 25.02
N GLN A 59 18.51 5.98 25.06
CA GLN A 59 19.10 5.36 26.24
C GLN A 59 20.62 5.37 26.16
N ILE A 60 21.23 6.47 26.62
CA ILE A 60 22.69 6.62 26.63
C ILE A 60 23.26 6.14 27.98
N ARG A 61 24.20 5.19 27.95
CA ARG A 61 24.74 4.54 29.16
C ARG A 61 25.72 5.41 29.93
N SER A 62 26.47 6.26 29.22
CA SER A 62 27.43 7.19 29.82
C SER A 62 27.76 8.34 28.87
N GLU A 63 28.27 9.46 29.42
CA GLU A 63 28.66 10.63 28.62
C GLU A 63 29.62 10.27 27.49
N ASP A 64 30.62 9.42 27.72
CA ASP A 64 31.61 9.05 26.67
C ASP A 64 31.11 8.00 25.67
N ALA A 65 29.92 7.44 25.87
CA ALA A 65 29.37 6.36 25.04
C ALA A 65 28.27 6.85 24.07
N TRP A 66 27.90 8.14 24.13
CA TRP A 66 26.72 8.65 23.40
C TRP A 66 26.74 8.35 21.90
N ALA A 67 27.90 8.43 21.26
CA ALA A 67 28.01 8.22 19.80
C ALA A 67 27.80 6.75 19.40
N GLU A 68 28.20 5.83 20.26
CA GLU A 68 28.05 4.37 20.08
C GLU A 68 26.66 3.88 20.51
N ASP A 69 26.11 4.48 21.58
CA ASP A 69 24.80 4.12 22.13
C ASP A 69 23.64 4.70 21.34
N PHE A 70 23.90 5.71 20.50
CA PHE A 70 22.87 6.35 19.68
C PHE A 70 22.33 5.40 18.60
N ASP A 71 21.04 5.08 18.72
CA ASP A 71 20.30 4.24 17.77
C ASP A 71 20.05 5.00 16.46
N GLU A 72 20.63 4.51 15.36
CA GLU A 72 20.53 5.14 14.04
C GLU A 72 19.14 5.08 13.42
N SER A 73 18.23 4.25 13.97
CA SER A 73 16.85 4.15 13.50
C SER A 73 15.92 5.19 14.11
N MET A 74 16.23 5.69 15.30
CA MET A 74 15.42 6.64 16.06
C MET A 74 15.12 7.97 15.36
N PRO A 75 16.03 8.53 14.52
CA PRO A 75 15.73 9.76 13.81
C PRO A 75 14.48 9.70 12.93
N MET A 76 13.98 8.51 12.55
CA MET A 76 12.72 8.36 11.80
C MET A 76 11.53 9.02 12.50
N ASP A 77 11.47 8.96 13.83
CA ASP A 77 10.39 9.53 14.62
C ASP A 77 10.58 11.02 14.93
N TRP A 78 11.75 11.58 14.62
CA TRP A 78 12.02 12.99 14.83
C TRP A 78 11.28 13.85 13.81
N PRO A 79 11.04 15.15 14.08
CA PRO A 79 10.32 16.02 13.15
C PRO A 79 10.88 15.99 11.72
N ILE A 80 12.21 15.99 11.55
CA ILE A 80 12.83 15.95 10.22
C ILE A 80 12.83 14.55 9.60
N GLY A 81 12.94 13.48 10.40
CA GLY A 81 12.83 12.12 9.89
C GLY A 81 11.44 11.84 9.33
N ARG A 82 10.38 12.30 10.00
CA ARG A 82 9.01 12.20 9.49
C ARG A 82 8.80 12.93 8.16
N VAL A 83 9.48 14.07 7.96
CA VAL A 83 9.48 14.79 6.68
C VAL A 83 10.11 13.94 5.59
N PHE A 84 11.32 13.40 5.82
CA PHE A 84 12.00 12.59 4.81
C PHE A 84 11.32 11.25 4.55
N MET A 85 10.71 10.62 5.56
CA MET A 85 9.87 9.45 5.39
C MET A 85 8.65 9.75 4.50
N ALA A 86 7.99 10.89 4.71
CA ALA A 86 6.89 11.33 3.84
C ALA A 86 7.36 11.60 2.40
N LEU A 87 8.53 12.23 2.23
CA LEU A 87 9.12 12.46 0.91
C LEU A 87 9.54 11.16 0.22
N ASN A 88 10.08 10.19 0.94
CA ASN A 88 10.43 8.88 0.40
C ASN A 88 9.20 8.16 -0.17
N ALA A 89 8.14 8.09 0.65
CA ALA A 89 6.86 7.53 0.27
C ALA A 89 6.29 8.24 -0.98
N TYR A 90 6.36 9.57 -1.02
CA TYR A 90 5.93 10.35 -2.18
C TYR A 90 6.81 10.09 -3.42
N ALA A 91 8.13 10.15 -3.28
CA ALA A 91 9.08 9.97 -4.38
C ALA A 91 8.99 8.59 -5.03
N HIS A 92 8.82 7.53 -4.24
CA HIS A 92 8.84 6.16 -4.76
C HIS A 92 7.45 5.59 -5.04
N ARG A 93 6.45 5.93 -4.23
CA ARG A 93 5.10 5.35 -4.32
C ARG A 93 4.03 6.36 -4.75
N GLY A 94 4.37 7.64 -4.86
CA GLY A 94 3.42 8.67 -5.31
C GLY A 94 2.27 8.89 -4.33
N ILE A 95 2.53 8.71 -3.03
CA ILE A 95 1.56 8.84 -1.94
C ILE A 95 1.90 10.01 -1.00
N ALA A 96 0.88 10.70 -0.51
CA ALA A 96 0.94 11.60 0.62
C ALA A 96 0.60 10.81 1.90
N THR A 97 1.51 10.83 2.88
CA THR A 97 1.36 10.11 4.16
C THR A 97 0.74 10.97 5.28
N GLY A 98 0.46 12.25 4.99
CA GLY A 98 -0.23 13.15 5.90
C GLY A 98 -1.66 12.71 6.20
N ARG A 99 -2.28 13.37 7.20
CA ARG A 99 -3.69 13.13 7.58
C ARG A 99 -4.71 13.81 6.64
N SER A 100 -4.24 14.34 5.52
CA SER A 100 -5.05 15.00 4.50
C SER A 100 -6.08 14.04 3.89
N LYS A 101 -7.27 14.56 3.59
CA LYS A 101 -8.41 13.81 3.06
C LYS A 101 -8.78 14.24 1.65
N THR A 102 -8.55 15.49 1.28
CA THR A 102 -8.86 16.00 -0.07
C THR A 102 -7.60 16.16 -0.91
N PRO A 103 -7.73 16.17 -2.26
CA PRO A 103 -6.60 16.41 -3.15
C PRO A 103 -5.85 17.71 -2.82
N GLU A 104 -6.58 18.78 -2.50
CA GLU A 104 -6.01 20.08 -2.14
C GLU A 104 -5.23 20.02 -0.81
N GLU A 105 -5.75 19.28 0.17
CA GLU A 105 -5.05 19.03 1.44
C GLU A 105 -3.80 18.15 1.25
N HIS A 106 -3.84 17.18 0.32
CA HIS A 106 -2.66 16.37 -0.02
C HIS A 106 -1.61 17.22 -0.71
N GLU A 107 -2.01 18.07 -1.65
CA GLU A 107 -1.12 18.98 -2.37
C GLU A 107 -0.43 19.95 -1.41
N ALA A 108 -1.20 20.62 -0.55
CA ALA A 108 -0.67 21.53 0.46
C ALA A 108 0.30 20.83 1.43
N PHE A 109 -0.03 19.62 1.87
CA PHE A 109 0.86 18.81 2.72
C PHE A 109 2.19 18.49 2.01
N LEU A 110 2.14 18.05 0.75
CA LEU A 110 3.34 17.73 -0.02
C LEU A 110 4.20 18.97 -0.29
N GLU A 111 3.57 20.10 -0.63
CA GLU A 111 4.24 21.38 -0.81
C GLU A 111 4.97 21.83 0.47
N GLU A 112 4.29 21.80 1.62
CA GLU A 112 4.89 22.13 2.92
C GLU A 112 6.04 21.18 3.29
N THR A 113 5.87 19.88 3.02
CA THR A 113 6.88 18.86 3.29
C THR A 113 8.13 19.11 2.44
N LEU A 114 7.97 19.40 1.15
CA LEU A 114 9.06 19.76 0.24
C LEU A 114 9.74 21.05 0.68
N ALA A 115 8.99 22.08 1.07
CA ALA A 115 9.54 23.35 1.54
C ALA A 115 10.35 23.17 2.84
N THR A 116 9.85 22.34 3.76
CA THR A 116 10.55 22.02 5.02
C THR A 116 11.86 21.29 4.76
N ALA A 117 11.84 20.27 3.90
CA ALA A 117 13.06 19.56 3.51
C ALA A 117 14.04 20.47 2.78
N ALA A 118 13.58 21.31 1.85
CA ALA A 118 14.42 22.28 1.15
C ALA A 118 15.12 23.23 2.13
N GLY A 119 14.38 23.75 3.11
CA GLY A 119 14.92 24.61 4.16
C GLY A 119 15.96 23.90 5.03
N PHE A 120 15.74 22.63 5.36
CA PHE A 120 16.71 21.81 6.09
C PHE A 120 17.98 21.57 5.26
N MET A 121 17.84 21.09 4.02
CA MET A 121 18.95 20.79 3.12
C MET A 121 19.81 22.02 2.81
N ALA A 122 19.21 23.21 2.72
CA ALA A 122 19.94 24.46 2.51
C ALA A 122 20.82 24.87 3.70
N ARG A 123 20.53 24.37 4.91
CA ARG A 123 21.28 24.69 6.15
C ARG A 123 22.17 23.55 6.61
N ALA A 124 21.88 22.32 6.20
CA ALA A 124 22.64 21.15 6.59
C ALA A 124 24.08 21.22 6.03
N PRO A 125 25.13 21.14 6.87
CA PRO A 125 26.52 21.29 6.45
C PRO A 125 27.08 20.01 5.79
N LEU A 126 26.29 19.28 5.00
CA LEU A 126 26.63 17.97 4.44
C LEU A 126 28.00 17.98 3.74
N ARG A 127 28.19 18.89 2.78
CA ARG A 127 29.47 19.02 2.05
C ARG A 127 30.63 19.44 2.95
N ALA A 128 30.39 20.36 3.89
CA ALA A 128 31.42 20.83 4.81
C ALA A 128 31.86 19.73 5.79
N TRP A 129 31.00 18.73 6.01
CA TRP A 129 31.27 17.56 6.83
C TRP A 129 31.59 16.30 5.99
N GLU A 130 31.92 16.47 4.71
CA GLU A 130 32.31 15.37 3.79
C GLU A 130 31.23 14.28 3.66
N MET A 131 29.97 14.64 3.85
CA MET A 131 28.81 13.77 3.64
C MET A 131 28.30 13.98 2.21
N GLU A 132 28.78 13.15 1.29
CA GLU A 132 28.40 13.19 -0.12
C GLU A 132 27.49 12.02 -0.51
N ASN A 133 26.60 12.23 -1.49
CA ASN A 133 25.70 11.21 -2.04
C ASN A 133 24.79 10.56 -0.98
N THR A 134 24.33 11.37 -0.03
CA THR A 134 23.45 10.92 1.06
C THR A 134 22.07 10.53 0.53
N ASP A 135 21.42 9.61 1.23
CA ASP A 135 20.02 9.25 0.96
C ASP A 135 19.07 10.43 1.23
N LEU A 136 19.41 11.34 2.14
CA LEU A 136 18.70 12.63 2.27
C LEU A 136 18.72 13.45 0.97
N GLU A 137 19.90 13.65 0.37
CA GLU A 137 20.01 14.38 -0.90
C GLU A 137 19.26 13.66 -2.03
N ASN A 138 19.36 12.34 -2.08
CA ASN A 138 18.71 11.53 -3.11
C ASN A 138 17.18 11.55 -2.98
N THR A 139 16.64 11.32 -1.79
CA THR A 139 15.20 11.33 -1.53
C THR A 139 14.61 12.71 -1.79
N PHE A 140 15.26 13.78 -1.33
CA PHE A 140 14.81 15.13 -1.64
C PHE A 140 14.79 15.41 -3.14
N ARG A 141 15.87 15.06 -3.87
CA ARG A 141 15.95 15.24 -5.32
C ARG A 141 14.87 14.44 -6.07
N LEU A 142 14.60 13.20 -5.65
CA LEU A 142 13.55 12.37 -6.25
C LEU A 142 12.16 12.90 -5.95
N ALA A 143 11.91 13.37 -4.74
CA ALA A 143 10.62 13.98 -4.39
C ALA A 143 10.37 15.26 -5.21
N GLN A 144 11.38 16.11 -5.40
CA GLN A 144 11.29 17.27 -6.29
C GLN A 144 11.02 16.87 -7.75
N ALA A 145 11.69 15.83 -8.24
CA ALA A 145 11.45 15.33 -9.59
C ALA A 145 10.04 14.75 -9.75
N ARG A 146 9.51 14.07 -8.72
CA ARG A 146 8.11 13.59 -8.73
C ARG A 146 7.13 14.75 -8.69
N TRP A 147 7.39 15.78 -7.89
CA TRP A 147 6.59 17.01 -7.86
C TRP A 147 6.52 17.67 -9.23
N ALA A 148 7.67 17.79 -9.90
CA ALA A 148 7.74 18.32 -11.26
C ALA A 148 6.90 17.47 -12.25
N LEU A 149 7.00 16.14 -12.22
CA LEU A 149 6.14 15.27 -13.04
C LEU A 149 4.66 15.49 -12.77
N ASP A 150 4.28 15.64 -11.51
CA ASP A 150 2.89 15.83 -11.09
C ASP A 150 2.32 17.21 -11.52
N HIS A 151 3.18 18.19 -11.80
CA HIS A 151 2.80 19.56 -12.17
C HIS A 151 3.16 19.93 -13.62
N ASP A 152 3.41 18.93 -14.47
CA ASP A 152 3.78 19.09 -15.89
C ASP A 152 5.08 19.88 -16.12
N GLU A 153 6.02 19.82 -15.18
CA GLU A 153 7.32 20.48 -15.25
C GLU A 153 8.44 19.53 -15.73
N PRO A 154 9.43 20.03 -16.50
CA PRO A 154 10.55 19.21 -16.96
C PRO A 154 11.41 18.65 -15.82
N ILE A 155 11.87 17.41 -15.97
CA ILE A 155 12.65 16.71 -14.93
C ILE A 155 14.09 16.40 -15.34
N GLU A 156 14.94 16.26 -14.33
CA GLU A 156 16.35 15.89 -14.52
C GLU A 156 16.51 14.44 -14.98
N PRO A 157 17.43 14.16 -15.93
CA PRO A 157 17.70 12.80 -16.40
C PRO A 157 18.09 11.83 -15.28
N ALA A 158 18.91 12.27 -14.32
CA ALA A 158 19.33 11.40 -13.22
C ALA A 158 18.13 10.86 -12.42
N ALA A 159 17.13 11.71 -12.13
CA ALA A 159 15.92 11.28 -11.43
C ALA A 159 15.05 10.36 -12.30
N LEU A 160 14.90 10.66 -13.60
CA LEU A 160 14.16 9.79 -14.51
C LEU A 160 14.80 8.40 -14.65
N ALA A 161 16.13 8.31 -14.62
CA ALA A 161 16.84 7.04 -14.67
C ALA A 161 16.47 6.15 -13.46
N ILE A 162 16.42 6.75 -12.27
CA ILE A 162 16.01 6.08 -11.04
C ILE A 162 14.55 5.60 -11.12
N PHE A 163 13.61 6.47 -11.54
CA PHE A 163 12.21 6.06 -11.75
C PHE A 163 12.08 4.95 -12.79
N GLY A 164 12.88 5.00 -13.85
CA GLY A 164 12.90 4.00 -14.90
C GLY A 164 13.64 2.70 -14.56
N GLY A 165 14.28 2.61 -13.39
CA GLY A 165 15.04 1.44 -12.95
C GLY A 165 16.25 1.14 -13.84
N ILE A 166 16.89 2.16 -14.39
CA ILE A 166 18.07 2.04 -15.27
C ILE A 166 19.20 2.95 -14.80
N SER A 167 20.43 2.69 -15.27
CA SER A 167 21.55 3.59 -15.01
C SER A 167 21.38 4.92 -15.75
N GLU A 168 21.92 6.00 -15.18
CA GLU A 168 21.90 7.32 -15.81
C GLU A 168 22.58 7.30 -17.19
N GLY A 169 23.69 6.58 -17.33
CA GLY A 169 24.36 6.40 -18.63
C GLY A 169 23.45 5.76 -19.69
N ARG A 170 22.62 4.78 -19.30
CA ARG A 170 21.64 4.18 -20.22
C ARG A 170 20.56 5.18 -20.61
N LEU A 171 20.10 6.03 -19.69
CA LEU A 171 19.14 7.08 -20.01
C LEU A 171 19.75 8.14 -20.94
N ARG A 172 21.00 8.59 -20.70
CA ARG A 172 21.70 9.53 -21.58
C ARG A 172 21.84 9.02 -23.01
N ASN A 173 22.02 7.71 -23.19
CA ASN A 173 22.02 7.07 -24.51
C ASN A 173 20.64 7.16 -25.20
N LEU A 174 19.54 7.07 -24.44
CA LEU A 174 18.18 7.22 -24.99
C LEU A 174 17.86 8.67 -25.40
N MET A 175 18.58 9.64 -24.83
CA MET A 175 18.43 11.07 -25.17
C MET A 175 19.32 11.51 -26.35
N SER A 176 20.28 10.68 -26.75
CA SER A 176 21.34 11.05 -27.70
C SER A 176 21.21 10.32 -29.04
N GLY A 177 21.65 10.96 -30.12
CA GLY A 177 21.70 10.36 -31.46
C GLY A 177 20.42 10.52 -32.29
N ALA A 178 20.44 9.97 -33.50
CA ALA A 178 19.38 10.14 -34.50
C ALA A 178 18.07 9.39 -34.17
N ASN A 179 18.16 8.33 -33.35
CA ASN A 179 17.02 7.51 -32.89
C ASN A 179 16.72 7.74 -31.40
N ARG A 180 16.90 8.97 -30.91
CA ARG A 180 16.59 9.31 -29.52
C ARG A 180 15.13 9.01 -29.20
N ALA A 181 14.91 8.39 -28.04
CA ALA A 181 13.58 8.10 -27.52
C ALA A 181 12.99 9.27 -26.71
N MET A 182 13.83 10.26 -26.37
CA MET A 182 13.45 11.43 -25.58
C MET A 182 14.02 12.71 -26.18
N THR A 183 13.29 13.82 -26.05
CA THR A 183 13.69 15.14 -26.55
C THR A 183 13.96 16.09 -25.40
N PRO A 184 15.22 16.20 -24.93
CA PRO A 184 15.53 17.11 -23.85
C PRO A 184 15.32 18.57 -24.27
N VAL A 185 14.74 19.35 -23.36
CA VAL A 185 14.60 20.80 -23.42
C VAL A 185 15.44 21.37 -22.28
N GLU A 186 16.44 22.18 -22.61
CA GLU A 186 17.38 22.76 -21.63
C GLU A 186 18.06 21.71 -20.74
N GLY A 187 18.33 20.51 -21.29
CA GLY A 187 18.96 19.40 -20.55
C GLY A 187 17.99 18.57 -19.70
N LYS A 188 16.75 19.01 -19.54
CA LYS A 188 15.67 18.31 -18.82
C LYS A 188 14.72 17.61 -19.79
N ILE A 189 13.93 16.67 -19.28
CA ILE A 189 12.97 15.88 -20.08
C ILE A 189 11.56 16.38 -19.76
N PRO A 190 10.76 16.81 -20.75
CA PRO A 190 9.39 17.25 -20.51
C PRO A 190 8.56 16.19 -19.77
N ALA A 191 7.76 16.62 -18.78
CA ALA A 191 6.99 15.72 -17.92
C ALA A 191 6.14 14.72 -18.70
N LYS A 192 5.41 15.18 -19.72
CA LYS A 192 4.60 14.31 -20.58
C LYS A 192 5.39 13.18 -21.24
N GLU A 193 6.56 13.49 -21.80
CA GLU A 193 7.42 12.50 -22.47
C GLU A 193 8.04 11.52 -21.45
N ALA A 194 8.45 12.04 -20.29
CA ALA A 194 8.92 11.21 -19.18
C ALA A 194 7.83 10.26 -18.66
N LEU A 195 6.62 10.75 -18.43
CA LEU A 195 5.47 9.94 -18.00
C LEU A 195 5.11 8.90 -19.05
N ASP A 196 5.08 9.26 -20.33
CA ASP A 196 4.84 8.32 -21.43
C ASP A 196 5.88 7.20 -21.47
N TRP A 197 7.15 7.51 -21.23
CA TRP A 197 8.21 6.51 -21.15
C TRP A 197 8.15 5.64 -19.89
N LEU A 198 7.68 6.18 -18.77
CA LEU A 198 7.53 5.47 -17.51
C LEU A 198 6.32 4.53 -17.48
N LYS A 199 5.34 4.71 -18.37
CA LYS A 199 4.13 3.87 -18.44
C LYS A 199 4.48 2.39 -18.59
N GLY A 200 3.94 1.58 -17.68
CA GLY A 200 4.07 0.12 -17.71
C GLY A 200 5.43 -0.41 -17.24
N ARG A 201 6.30 0.43 -16.67
CA ARG A 201 7.56 -0.02 -16.05
C ARG A 201 7.31 -0.45 -14.61
N ASP A 202 7.79 -1.64 -14.23
CA ASP A 202 7.63 -2.19 -12.87
C ASP A 202 8.30 -1.32 -11.77
N SER A 203 9.30 -0.52 -12.15
CA SER A 203 10.03 0.36 -11.22
C SER A 203 9.31 1.66 -10.89
N PHE A 204 8.21 1.99 -11.57
CA PHE A 204 7.53 3.27 -11.42
C PHE A 204 6.07 3.09 -10.99
N HIS A 205 5.72 3.74 -9.88
CA HIS A 205 4.34 3.84 -9.40
C HIS A 205 3.79 5.23 -9.73
N PRO A 206 2.71 5.32 -10.53
CA PRO A 206 2.03 6.59 -10.76
C PRO A 206 1.60 7.24 -9.45
N SER A 207 1.60 8.57 -9.42
CA SER A 207 1.08 9.32 -8.28
C SER A 207 -0.40 9.05 -8.08
N VAL A 208 -0.75 8.58 -6.89
CA VAL A 208 -2.13 8.30 -6.50
C VAL A 208 -2.64 9.27 -5.43
N TRP A 209 -1.79 10.18 -4.94
CA TRP A 209 -2.11 11.10 -3.86
C TRP A 209 -3.36 11.93 -4.10
N ARG A 210 -3.62 12.37 -5.34
CA ARG A 210 -4.86 13.07 -5.72
C ARG A 210 -6.15 12.26 -5.54
N THR A 211 -6.03 10.96 -5.34
CA THR A 211 -7.17 10.04 -5.16
C THR A 211 -7.10 9.30 -3.83
N GLN A 212 -6.09 9.57 -3.01
CA GLN A 212 -6.01 9.02 -1.66
C GLN A 212 -7.17 9.57 -0.82
N GLY A 213 -7.74 8.75 0.07
CA GLY A 213 -8.88 9.18 0.89
C GLY A 213 -10.24 9.22 0.18
N ALA A 214 -10.29 9.16 -1.16
CA ALA A 214 -11.56 9.02 -1.89
C ALA A 214 -12.26 7.67 -1.60
N TYR A 215 -11.50 6.68 -1.12
CA TYR A 215 -12.00 5.37 -0.71
C TYR A 215 -12.32 5.37 0.79
N ARG A 216 -13.53 5.84 1.12
CA ARG A 216 -14.15 5.85 2.46
C ARG A 216 -13.42 6.69 3.50
N ASP A 217 -14.07 7.77 3.89
CA ASP A 217 -13.84 8.45 5.16
C ASP A 217 -13.92 7.41 6.29
N ARG A 218 -12.77 7.04 6.86
CA ARG A 218 -12.69 6.11 8.02
C ARG A 218 -13.42 6.65 9.25
N ASP A 219 -13.71 7.95 9.26
CA ASP A 219 -14.50 8.62 10.30
C ASP A 219 -16.00 8.61 10.01
N THR A 220 -16.44 8.13 8.84
CA THR A 220 -17.84 7.74 8.67
C THR A 220 -18.05 6.51 9.55
N PRO A 221 -18.80 6.59 10.66
CA PRO A 221 -19.11 5.42 11.45
C PRO A 221 -19.69 4.37 10.50
N PRO A 222 -19.34 3.07 10.64
CA PRO A 222 -19.98 2.04 9.85
C PRO A 222 -21.48 2.27 9.99
N VAL A 223 -22.14 2.56 8.87
CA VAL A 223 -23.60 2.53 8.85
C VAL A 223 -23.90 1.06 9.09
N GLU A 224 -24.21 0.71 10.35
CA GLU A 224 -24.89 -0.53 10.66
C GLU A 224 -26.26 -0.40 10.00
N GLU A 225 -26.30 -0.66 8.70
CA GLU A 225 -27.55 -0.92 8.03
C GLU A 225 -27.99 -2.27 8.58
N ILE A 226 -28.83 -2.23 9.62
CA ILE A 226 -29.52 -3.40 10.11
C ILE A 226 -30.37 -3.88 8.95
N VAL A 227 -29.85 -4.85 8.21
CA VAL A 227 -30.64 -5.60 7.24
C VAL A 227 -31.61 -6.42 8.08
N GLU A 228 -32.79 -5.84 8.38
CA GLU A 228 -33.89 -6.54 9.07
C GLU A 228 -34.38 -7.77 8.29
N ASP A 229 -33.93 -7.91 7.04
CA ASP A 229 -34.20 -9.06 6.19
C ASP A 229 -33.43 -10.31 6.64
N ARG A 230 -34.16 -11.43 6.71
CA ARG A 230 -33.58 -12.76 6.90
C ARG A 230 -32.51 -13.04 5.83
N VAL A 231 -31.35 -13.51 6.26
CA VAL A 231 -30.21 -13.83 5.39
C VAL A 231 -29.93 -15.33 5.41
N TRP A 232 -29.67 -15.91 4.24
CA TRP A 232 -29.17 -17.26 4.09
C TRP A 232 -27.75 -17.27 3.52
N PHE A 233 -26.93 -18.21 3.99
CA PHE A 233 -25.68 -18.59 3.33
C PHE A 233 -25.90 -19.92 2.63
N VAL A 234 -26.01 -19.88 1.30
CA VAL A 234 -26.35 -21.03 0.46
C VAL A 234 -25.15 -21.49 -0.38
N PRO A 235 -25.00 -22.79 -0.64
CA PRO A 235 -23.93 -23.28 -1.47
C PRO A 235 -24.18 -22.93 -2.95
N ALA A 236 -23.11 -22.58 -3.65
CA ALA A 236 -23.09 -22.29 -5.08
C ALA A 236 -22.18 -23.30 -5.80
N ALA A 237 -22.66 -23.80 -6.94
CA ALA A 237 -21.94 -24.70 -7.82
C ALA A 237 -21.11 -23.92 -8.85
N GLN A 238 -20.18 -24.61 -9.52
CA GLN A 238 -19.26 -24.01 -10.48
C GLN A 238 -19.97 -23.33 -11.66
N ASP A 239 -21.17 -23.77 -12.01
CA ASP A 239 -21.98 -23.18 -13.09
C ASP A 239 -22.86 -22.01 -12.64
N GLY A 240 -22.66 -21.50 -11.43
CA GLY A 240 -23.41 -20.39 -10.85
C GLY A 240 -24.76 -20.78 -10.26
N THR A 241 -25.16 -22.05 -10.33
CA THR A 241 -26.40 -22.50 -9.69
C THR A 241 -26.23 -22.58 -8.18
N ILE A 242 -27.23 -22.11 -7.45
CA ILE A 242 -27.25 -22.14 -5.99
C ILE A 242 -28.26 -23.18 -5.50
N PHE A 243 -28.17 -23.57 -4.23
CA PHE A 243 -29.26 -24.26 -3.55
C PHE A 243 -30.32 -23.26 -3.09
N HIS A 244 -31.57 -23.40 -3.55
CA HIS A 244 -32.66 -22.47 -3.27
C HIS A 244 -34.01 -23.22 -3.08
N PRO A 245 -35.04 -22.59 -2.47
CA PRO A 245 -36.34 -23.23 -2.20
C PRO A 245 -37.08 -23.76 -3.44
N GLY A 246 -36.76 -23.23 -4.62
CA GLY A 246 -37.35 -23.68 -5.89
C GLY A 246 -36.87 -25.05 -6.38
N LEU A 247 -35.88 -25.67 -5.72
CA LEU A 247 -35.34 -26.99 -6.07
C LEU A 247 -36.11 -28.15 -5.44
N GLU A 248 -37.27 -27.87 -4.82
CA GLU A 248 -38.16 -28.88 -4.30
C GLU A 248 -38.70 -29.77 -5.43
N ARG A 249 -38.70 -31.08 -5.18
CA ARG A 249 -39.30 -32.07 -6.08
C ARG A 249 -40.12 -33.06 -5.27
N ASP A 250 -41.38 -33.23 -5.66
CA ASP A 250 -42.33 -34.13 -4.98
C ASP A 250 -42.43 -33.86 -3.47
N GLY A 251 -42.45 -32.59 -3.07
CA GLY A 251 -42.55 -32.21 -1.65
C GLY A 251 -41.22 -32.23 -0.88
N ARG A 252 -40.08 -32.52 -1.53
CA ARG A 252 -38.83 -32.82 -0.85
C ARG A 252 -37.58 -32.26 -1.54
N PHE A 253 -36.57 -31.98 -0.72
CA PHE A 253 -35.22 -31.59 -1.16
C PHE A 253 -34.28 -32.78 -1.06
N SER A 254 -33.61 -33.14 -2.16
CA SER A 254 -32.62 -34.22 -2.19
C SER A 254 -31.20 -33.66 -2.17
N VAL A 255 -30.47 -33.89 -1.08
CA VAL A 255 -29.13 -33.37 -0.82
C VAL A 255 -28.17 -34.48 -0.39
N GLY A 256 -26.88 -34.31 -0.65
CA GLY A 256 -25.83 -35.31 -0.41
C GLY A 256 -25.17 -35.81 -1.70
N ALA A 257 -24.07 -36.52 -1.54
CA ALA A 257 -23.33 -37.11 -2.66
C ALA A 257 -24.15 -38.22 -3.34
N LYS A 258 -23.84 -38.48 -4.62
CA LYS A 258 -24.47 -39.55 -5.40
C LYS A 258 -24.38 -40.90 -4.67
N GLY A 259 -25.51 -41.54 -4.42
CA GLY A 259 -25.62 -42.82 -3.70
C GLY A 259 -25.77 -42.68 -2.19
N ALA A 260 -25.67 -41.47 -1.64
CA ALA A 260 -25.82 -41.16 -0.22
C ALA A 260 -26.78 -39.98 -0.01
N GLU A 261 -27.69 -39.72 -0.97
CA GLU A 261 -28.65 -38.62 -0.87
C GLU A 261 -29.64 -38.84 0.28
N LYS A 262 -29.90 -37.77 1.02
CA LYS A 262 -30.96 -37.66 2.04
C LYS A 262 -32.05 -36.73 1.53
N GLN A 263 -33.28 -37.03 1.91
CA GLN A 263 -34.44 -36.22 1.58
C GLN A 263 -34.93 -35.46 2.81
N PHE A 264 -35.22 -34.18 2.62
CA PHE A 264 -35.74 -33.29 3.67
C PHE A 264 -37.05 -32.65 3.23
N PRO A 265 -38.02 -32.47 4.15
CA PRO A 265 -39.33 -31.89 3.85
C PRO A 265 -39.28 -30.37 3.71
N THR A 266 -38.27 -29.69 4.25
CA THR A 266 -38.16 -28.24 4.22
C THR A 266 -36.81 -27.78 3.69
N PHE A 267 -36.79 -26.59 3.09
CA PHE A 267 -35.57 -25.96 2.60
C PHE A 267 -34.58 -25.71 3.73
N ASP A 268 -35.05 -25.21 4.87
CA ASP A 268 -34.19 -24.88 6.02
C ASP A 268 -33.50 -26.13 6.58
N GLU A 269 -34.21 -27.26 6.73
CA GLU A 269 -33.59 -28.52 7.16
C GLU A 269 -32.56 -29.05 6.16
N ALA A 270 -32.86 -28.94 4.86
CA ALA A 270 -31.95 -29.35 3.81
C ALA A 270 -30.68 -28.48 3.78
N LEU A 271 -30.83 -27.17 3.96
CA LEU A 271 -29.72 -26.23 4.00
C LEU A 271 -28.86 -26.45 5.25
N ASP A 272 -29.48 -26.60 6.41
CA ASP A 272 -28.81 -26.90 7.67
C ASP A 272 -28.06 -28.25 7.61
N HIS A 273 -28.56 -29.22 6.85
CA HIS A 273 -27.80 -30.44 6.56
C HIS A 273 -26.60 -30.18 5.64
N LEU A 274 -26.78 -29.45 4.54
CA LEU A 274 -25.72 -29.10 3.59
C LEU A 274 -24.57 -28.33 4.26
N GLN A 275 -24.87 -27.42 5.19
CA GLN A 275 -23.87 -26.64 5.94
C GLN A 275 -22.98 -27.50 6.85
N ARG A 276 -23.40 -28.72 7.21
CA ARG A 276 -22.60 -29.66 8.00
C ARG A 276 -21.77 -30.63 7.15
N LEU A 277 -21.94 -30.63 5.83
CA LEU A 277 -21.20 -31.52 4.94
C LEU A 277 -19.89 -30.87 4.50
N ALA A 278 -18.79 -31.62 4.55
CA ALA A 278 -17.50 -31.18 4.00
C ALA A 278 -17.56 -30.95 2.48
N LEU A 279 -18.41 -31.72 1.78
CA LEU A 279 -18.65 -31.61 0.33
C LEU A 279 -20.16 -31.56 0.07
N PRO A 280 -20.80 -30.38 0.23
CA PRO A 280 -22.23 -30.23 0.00
C PRO A 280 -22.57 -30.51 -1.47
N ALA A 281 -23.63 -31.27 -1.70
CA ALA A 281 -24.10 -31.61 -3.03
C ALA A 281 -25.63 -31.68 -3.03
N TRP A 282 -26.29 -31.32 -4.13
CA TRP A 282 -27.74 -31.32 -4.21
C TRP A 282 -28.23 -31.59 -5.62
N ARG A 283 -29.50 -31.99 -5.73
CA ARG A 283 -30.16 -32.19 -7.03
C ARG A 283 -30.73 -30.89 -7.58
N ARG A 284 -30.53 -30.66 -8.88
CA ARG A 284 -31.12 -29.54 -9.63
C ARG A 284 -31.41 -29.95 -11.08
N PRO A 285 -32.38 -29.33 -11.76
CA PRO A 285 -32.63 -29.55 -13.19
C PRO A 285 -31.56 -28.87 -14.07
N ASN A 286 -31.04 -29.58 -15.06
CA ASN A 286 -30.19 -29.01 -16.09
C ASN A 286 -31.04 -28.25 -17.15
N PRO A 287 -30.42 -27.55 -18.12
CA PRO A 287 -31.16 -26.82 -19.17
C PRO A 287 -32.14 -27.70 -19.99
N ASN A 288 -31.94 -29.02 -20.02
CA ASN A 288 -32.82 -29.98 -20.69
C ASN A 288 -33.93 -30.53 -19.76
N GLY A 289 -34.10 -29.98 -18.55
CA GLY A 289 -35.07 -30.43 -17.55
C GLY A 289 -34.68 -31.71 -16.79
N ASN A 290 -33.53 -32.30 -17.10
CA ASN A 290 -33.06 -33.52 -16.42
C ASN A 290 -32.41 -33.17 -15.09
N TRP A 291 -32.80 -33.89 -14.03
CA TRP A 291 -32.27 -33.63 -12.69
C TRP A 291 -30.94 -34.34 -12.47
N GLY A 292 -29.89 -33.54 -12.23
CA GLY A 292 -28.55 -33.99 -11.93
C GLY A 292 -28.10 -33.55 -10.54
N ILE A 293 -27.00 -34.12 -10.06
CA ILE A 293 -26.35 -33.69 -8.81
C ILE A 293 -25.25 -32.70 -9.15
N VAL A 294 -25.20 -31.59 -8.42
CA VAL A 294 -24.10 -30.63 -8.44
C VAL A 294 -23.41 -30.60 -7.08
N ARG A 295 -22.17 -30.09 -7.05
CA ARG A 295 -21.37 -29.92 -5.84
C ARG A 295 -21.10 -28.44 -5.59
N ALA A 296 -21.07 -28.05 -4.33
CA ALA A 296 -20.67 -26.71 -3.92
C ALA A 296 -19.19 -26.47 -4.24
N VAL A 297 -18.88 -25.29 -4.75
CA VAL A 297 -17.51 -24.77 -4.88
C VAL A 297 -17.32 -23.47 -4.09
N SER A 298 -18.42 -22.80 -3.71
CA SER A 298 -18.41 -21.60 -2.87
C SER A 298 -19.72 -21.48 -2.09
N TRP A 299 -19.77 -20.49 -1.19
CA TRP A 299 -20.97 -20.11 -0.44
C TRP A 299 -21.34 -18.67 -0.78
N THR A 300 -22.63 -18.41 -0.95
CA THR A 300 -23.18 -17.10 -1.31
C THR A 300 -24.14 -16.63 -0.24
N ARG A 301 -23.96 -15.40 0.22
CA ARG A 301 -24.91 -14.71 1.10
C ARG A 301 -26.06 -14.20 0.25
N MET A 302 -27.30 -14.47 0.68
CA MET A 302 -28.51 -13.99 0.02
C MET A 302 -29.50 -13.45 1.05
N THR A 303 -30.05 -12.26 0.80
CA THR A 303 -31.20 -11.74 1.54
C THR A 303 -32.48 -12.46 1.11
N HIS A 304 -33.54 -12.33 1.91
CA HIS A 304 -34.86 -12.83 1.55
C HIS A 304 -35.39 -12.27 0.25
N HIS A 305 -35.17 -10.99 0.00
CA HIS A 305 -35.52 -10.38 -1.27
C HIS A 305 -34.77 -11.03 -2.45
N GLU A 306 -33.44 -11.13 -2.38
CA GLU A 306 -32.61 -11.73 -3.43
C GLU A 306 -32.98 -13.20 -3.68
N MET A 307 -33.28 -13.95 -2.61
CA MET A 307 -33.69 -15.34 -2.69
C MET A 307 -35.03 -15.49 -3.41
N THR A 308 -35.99 -14.64 -3.08
CA THR A 308 -37.32 -14.64 -3.69
C THR A 308 -37.21 -14.34 -5.19
N GLU A 309 -36.50 -13.28 -5.56
CA GLU A 309 -36.27 -12.95 -6.97
C GLU A 309 -35.56 -14.08 -7.73
N HIS A 310 -34.58 -14.73 -7.10
CA HIS A 310 -33.87 -15.84 -7.72
C HIS A 310 -34.82 -17.01 -8.00
N VAL A 311 -35.67 -17.37 -7.03
CA VAL A 311 -36.67 -18.44 -7.19
C VAL A 311 -37.68 -18.10 -8.29
N ASP A 312 -38.12 -16.85 -8.38
CA ASP A 312 -39.08 -16.40 -9.40
C ASP A 312 -38.47 -16.44 -10.81
N ARG A 313 -37.22 -15.99 -10.97
CA ARG A 313 -36.47 -16.13 -12.23
C ARG A 313 -36.29 -17.59 -12.61
N PHE A 314 -35.94 -18.44 -11.65
CA PHE A 314 -35.80 -19.88 -11.86
C PHE A 314 -37.12 -20.50 -12.34
N ARG A 315 -38.23 -20.26 -11.63
CA ARG A 315 -39.55 -20.80 -12.01
C ARG A 315 -39.98 -20.34 -13.40
N SER A 316 -39.81 -19.05 -13.70
CA SER A 316 -40.15 -18.47 -15.00
C SER A 316 -39.37 -19.07 -16.18
N SER A 317 -38.17 -19.61 -15.93
CA SER A 317 -37.37 -20.28 -16.96
C SER A 317 -37.94 -21.65 -17.38
N PHE A 318 -38.77 -22.27 -16.54
CA PHE A 318 -39.41 -23.57 -16.81
C PHE A 318 -40.88 -23.48 -17.26
N THR A 319 -41.53 -22.31 -17.16
CA THR A 319 -42.93 -22.09 -17.61
C THR A 319 -43.08 -21.64 -19.06
N ARG A 320 -41.97 -21.47 -19.81
CA ARG A 320 -41.97 -21.01 -21.22
C ARG A 320 -41.94 -22.12 -22.28
N ASN A 321 -42.22 -23.37 -21.90
CA ASN A 321 -42.41 -24.49 -22.84
C ASN A 321 -43.82 -25.07 -22.70
#